data_AF-A0A2V2S9D0-F1
#
_entry.id   AF-A0A2V2S9D0-F1
#
_cell.length_a   1.000
_cell.length_b   1.000
_cell.length_c   1.000
_cell.angle_alpha   90.00
_cell.angle_beta   90.00
_cell.angle_gamma   90.00
#
_symmetry.space_group_name_H-M   'P 1'
#
loop_
_entity.id
_entity.type
_entity.pdbx_description
1 polymer ?
#
loop_
_entity_poly.entity_id
_entity_poly.type
_entity_poly.pdbx_seq_one_letter_code
_entity_poly.pdbx_strand_id
1 'polypeptide(L)' 'MFTNDSRSQGQISLPQPVREQLHLVPGGDLEVSVEDEDTITLRRVTHPANAGLVDLLLSCPAEFDIPKRDTDDSEPPSL' A
#
# COMPACT_ATOMS: atom_id res chain seq x y z
N MET A 1 5.75 29.40 -2.06
CA MET A 1 5.64 29.20 -0.61
C MET A 1 4.16 29.09 -0.30
N PHE A 2 3.67 27.91 0.10
CA PHE A 2 2.25 27.70 0.43
C PHE A 2 2.14 27.62 1.94
N THR A 3 1.55 28.63 2.57
CA THR A 3 1.26 28.66 4.01
C THR A 3 -0.08 27.99 4.26
N ASN A 4 -0.12 27.02 5.16
CA ASN A 4 -1.34 26.32 5.56
C ASN A 4 -1.77 26.84 6.94
N ASP A 5 -3.03 27.24 7.09
CA ASP A 5 -3.59 27.70 8.36
C ASP A 5 -3.98 26.49 9.21
N SER A 6 -3.29 26.28 10.34
CA SER A 6 -3.48 25.16 11.28
C SER A 6 -4.80 25.19 12.09
N ARG A 7 -5.83 25.87 11.57
CA ARG A 7 -7.12 26.09 12.26
C ARG A 7 -8.17 25.02 11.95
N SER A 8 -7.85 23.75 12.20
CA SER A 8 -8.85 22.69 12.41
C SER A 8 -8.17 21.41 12.91
N GLN A 9 -8.43 21.04 14.17
CA GLN A 9 -8.19 19.71 14.77
C GLN A 9 -7.08 18.86 14.14
N GLY A 10 -5.81 19.25 14.30
CA GLY A 10 -4.66 18.40 13.97
C GLY A 10 -4.57 17.93 12.50
N GLN A 11 -5.33 18.54 11.58
CA GLN A 11 -5.36 18.14 10.18
C GLN A 11 -4.59 19.14 9.32
N ILE A 12 -3.77 18.61 8.41
CA ILE A 12 -3.01 19.40 7.42
C ILE A 12 -3.73 19.27 6.07
N SER A 13 -4.35 20.36 5.61
CA SER A 13 -4.91 20.43 4.25
C SER A 13 -3.83 20.71 3.21
N LEU A 14 -3.60 19.77 2.29
CA LEU A 14 -2.69 19.98 1.17
C LEU A 14 -3.35 20.84 0.07
N PRO A 15 -2.65 21.84 -0.49
CA PRO A 15 -3.15 22.63 -1.62
C PRO A 15 -3.52 21.75 -2.82
N GLN A 16 -4.54 22.16 -3.58
CA GLN A 16 -4.98 21.43 -4.78
C GLN A 16 -3.85 21.11 -5.78
N PRO A 17 -2.93 22.04 -6.12
CA PRO A 17 -1.85 21.73 -7.06
C PRO A 17 -0.94 20.59 -6.60
N VAL A 18 -0.68 20.50 -5.27
CA VAL A 18 0.15 19.43 -4.69
C VAL A 18 -0.57 18.09 -4.77
N ARG A 19 -1.89 18.07 -4.52
CA ARG A 19 -2.70 16.86 -4.64
C ARG A 19 -2.73 16.32 -6.06
N GLU A 20 -2.86 17.19 -7.05
CA GLU A 20 -2.88 16.81 -8.47
C GLU A 20 -1.52 16.29 -8.93
N GLN A 21 -0.43 16.98 -8.60
CA GLN A 21 0.93 16.60 -8.98
C GLN A 21 1.36 15.26 -8.37
N LEU A 22 0.93 14.97 -7.14
CA LEU A 22 1.25 13.72 -6.44
C LEU A 22 0.17 12.64 -6.61
N HIS A 23 -0.87 12.91 -7.43
CA HIS A 23 -2.00 12.01 -7.65
C HIS A 23 -2.59 11.45 -6.34
N LEU A 24 -2.76 12.32 -5.34
CA LEU A 24 -3.30 11.94 -4.03
C LEU A 24 -4.80 11.72 -4.15
N VAL A 25 -5.25 10.50 -3.83
CA VAL A 25 -6.65 10.11 -3.84
C VAL A 25 -7.19 10.10 -2.39
N PRO A 26 -8.40 10.62 -2.13
CA PRO A 26 -9.03 10.48 -0.81
C PRO A 26 -9.09 9.01 -0.38
N GLY A 27 -8.67 8.72 0.85
CA GLY A 27 -8.61 7.36 1.40
C GLY A 27 -7.38 6.55 0.98
N GLY A 28 -6.41 7.14 0.27
CA GLY A 28 -5.13 6.50 -0.01
C GLY A 28 -4.20 6.48 1.19
N ASP A 29 -3.39 5.43 1.31
CA ASP A 29 -2.40 5.28 2.36
C ASP A 29 -1.13 6.07 2.05
N LEU A 30 -0.68 6.84 3.04
CA LEU A 30 0.55 7.63 3.02
C LEU A 30 1.38 7.27 4.24
N GLU A 31 2.65 6.99 4.01
CA GLU A 31 3.65 6.90 5.06
C GLU A 31 4.15 8.31 5.37
N VAL A 32 4.22 8.63 6.66
CA VAL A 32 4.68 9.92 7.16
C VAL A 32 5.95 9.68 7.97
N SER A 33 7.04 10.31 7.55
CA SER A 33 8.32 10.28 8.27
C SER A 33 8.79 11.70 8.59
N VAL A 34 9.46 11.85 9.72
CA VAL A 34 10.15 13.08 10.10
C VAL A 34 11.61 12.90 9.70
N GLU A 35 12.11 13.73 8.78
CA GLU A 35 13.52 13.68 8.36
C GLU A 35 14.39 14.53 9.29
N ASP A 36 13.91 15.71 9.69
CA ASP A 36 14.57 16.62 10.62
C ASP A 36 13.56 17.52 11.35
N GLU A 37 14.04 18.53 12.08
CA GLU A 37 13.20 19.44 12.89
C GLU A 37 12.18 20.23 12.07
N ASP A 38 12.45 20.47 10.79
CA ASP A 38 11.62 21.32 9.91
C ASP A 38 11.02 20.55 8.72
N THR A 39 11.40 19.28 8.53
CA THR A 39 11.06 18.50 7.34
C THR A 39 10.28 17.24 7.68
N ILE A 40 9.06 17.17 7.14
CA ILE A 40 8.27 15.93 7.09
C ILE A 40 8.18 15.44 5.64
N THR A 41 8.34 14.14 5.44
CA THR A 41 8.15 13.50 4.14
C THR A 41 6.90 12.66 4.12
N LEU A 42 6.17 12.80 3.01
CA LEU A 42 4.95 12.07 2.70
C LEU A 42 5.23 11.17 1.51
N ARG A 43 5.17 9.85 1.74
CA ARG A 43 5.40 8.85 0.70
C ARG A 43 4.13 8.05 0.46
N ARG A 44 3.72 7.91 -0.80
CA ARG A 44 2.59 7.06 -1.15
C ARG A 44 2.94 5.59 -0.88
N VAL A 45 2.10 4.90 -0.12
CA VAL A 45 2.23 3.46 0.07
C VAL A 45 1.61 2.79 -1.15
N THR A 46 2.43 2.10 -1.93
CA THR A 46 1.96 1.23 -3.00
C THR A 46 2.16 -0.21 -2.56
N HIS A 47 1.07 -0.90 -2.30
CA HIS A 47 1.11 -2.34 -2.10
C HIS A 47 1.22 -3.02 -3.47
N PRO A 48 2.07 -4.06 -3.60
CA PRO A 48 1.98 -4.99 -4.73
C PRO A 48 0.54 -5.46 -4.90
N ALA A 49 0.08 -5.65 -6.14
CA ALA A 49 -1.30 -6.07 -6.41
C ALA A 49 -1.67 -7.41 -5.72
N ASN A 50 -0.67 -8.22 -5.38
CA ASN A 50 -0.80 -9.50 -4.68
C ASN A 50 -0.47 -9.41 -3.18
N ALA A 51 -0.31 -8.22 -2.60
CA ALA A 51 -0.08 -8.07 -1.18
C ALA A 51 -1.26 -8.65 -0.39
N GLY A 52 -0.97 -9.50 0.60
CA GLY A 52 -1.98 -10.19 1.41
C GLY A 52 -2.66 -11.39 0.73
N LEU A 53 -2.32 -11.73 -0.53
CA LEU A 53 -2.88 -12.90 -1.20
C LEU A 53 -2.50 -14.20 -0.48
N VAL A 54 -1.25 -14.32 -0.04
CA VAL A 54 -0.78 -15.50 0.70
C VAL A 54 -1.51 -15.63 2.03
N ASP A 55 -1.63 -14.53 2.79
CA ASP A 55 -2.36 -14.51 4.06
C ASP A 55 -3.83 -14.90 3.86
N LEU A 56 -4.46 -14.42 2.78
CA LEU A 56 -5.81 -14.80 2.40
C LEU A 56 -5.94 -16.31 2.14
N LEU A 57 -5.02 -16.89 1.36
CA LEU A 57 -5.02 -18.33 1.06
C LEU A 57 -4.79 -19.17 2.32
N LEU A 58 -3.91 -18.71 3.21
CA LEU A 58 -3.64 -19.37 4.50
C LEU A 58 -4.77 -19.17 5.52
N SER A 59 -5.61 -18.15 5.35
CA SER A 59 -6.77 -17.91 6.22
C SER A 59 -7.95 -18.84 5.94
N CYS A 60 -7.86 -19.72 4.94
CA CYS A 60 -8.95 -20.63 4.59
C CYS A 60 -9.29 -21.54 5.80
N PRO A 61 -10.50 -21.41 6.39
CA PRO A 61 -10.86 -22.12 7.60
C PRO A 61 -11.23 -23.60 7.36
N ALA A 62 -11.29 -24.00 6.09
CA ALA A 62 -11.59 -25.37 5.69
C ALA A 62 -10.30 -26.11 5.35
N GLU A 63 -10.23 -27.39 5.70
CA GLU A 63 -9.14 -28.26 5.27
C GLU A 63 -9.07 -28.29 3.74
N PHE A 64 -7.92 -27.89 3.21
CA PHE A 64 -7.65 -27.93 1.77
C PHE A 64 -6.89 -29.20 1.46
N ASP A 65 -7.60 -30.20 0.93
CA ASP A 65 -6.97 -31.41 0.40
C ASP A 65 -6.40 -31.11 -0.99
N ILE A 66 -5.08 -31.20 -1.09
CA ILE A 66 -4.39 -31.05 -2.38
C ILE A 66 -4.64 -32.33 -3.17
N PRO A 67 -5.40 -32.30 -4.28
CA PRO A 67 -5.60 -33.49 -5.09
C PRO A 67 -4.26 -33.96 -5.65
N LYS A 68 -4.11 -35.28 -5.84
CA LYS A 68 -2.95 -35.81 -6.57
C LYS A 68 -2.88 -35.12 -7.93
N ARG A 69 -1.69 -34.63 -8.32
CA ARG A 69 -1.43 -34.12 -9.67
C ARG A 69 -1.82 -35.23 -10.64
N ASP A 70 -2.90 -35.01 -11.39
CA ASP A 70 -3.56 -36.08 -12.12
C ASP A 70 -2.78 -36.48 -13.39
N THR A 71 -1.83 -35.64 -13.87
CA THR A 71 -1.01 -35.96 -15.07
C THR A 71 0.11 -34.97 -15.41
N ASP A 72 0.41 -33.99 -14.55
CA ASP A 72 1.47 -33.02 -14.85
C ASP A 72 2.79 -33.54 -14.26
N ASP A 73 3.58 -34.24 -15.08
CA ASP A 73 4.95 -34.67 -14.76
C ASP A 73 5.99 -33.65 -15.27
N SER A 74 5.56 -32.48 -15.72
CA SER A 74 6.48 -31.43 -16.18
C SER A 74 7.34 -31.00 -14.99
N GLU A 75 8.66 -31.05 -15.18
CA GLU A 75 9.59 -30.45 -14.24
C GLU A 75 9.28 -28.95 -14.14
N PRO A 76 9.31 -28.37 -12.93
CA PRO A 76 9.18 -26.92 -12.80
C PRO A 76 10.28 -26.26 -13.63
N PRO A 77 9.97 -25.17 -14.37
CA PRO A 77 10.98 -24.46 -15.14
C PRO A 77 12.12 -24.02 -14.23
N SER A 78 13.36 -24.24 -14.68
CA SER A 78 14.55 -23.81 -13.96
C SER A 78 14.51 -22.30 -13.74
N LEU A 79 14.64 -21.89 -12.47
CA LEU A 79 14.76 -20.49 -12.05
C LEU A 79 16.11 -19.89 -12.44
#